data_AF-A0A538L1C2-F1
#
_entry.id   AF-A0A538L1C2-F1
#
_cell.length_a   1.000
_cell.length_b   1.000
_cell.length_c   1.000
_cell.angle_alpha   90.00
_cell.angle_beta   90.00
_cell.angle_gamma   90.00
#
_symmetry.space_group_name_H-M   'P 1'
#
loop_
_entity.id
_entity.type
_entity.pdbx_description
1 polymer ?
#
loop_
_entity_poly.entity_id
_entity_poly.type
_entity_poly.pdbx_seq_one_letter_code
_entity_poly.pdbx_strand_id
1 'polypeptide(L)'
;MHEERCAIAGPALPTMVLLGERDRVPGQRKAAGKAERRTCASLWIGGHSSCVAFGDWRRVRPMTGASCFPTFYPEVPASQTAVDYARRRHAGQRRADGSPFILHPLEVARFLAGIGAPDHLVSAGILHDVVEKTETSASELGERFGERIAALVAAVSDDDRIDGYGRRKAALRRQVARAGEEALTLFAADKLSKLRELGRETAVDHEQLRTHSPRDDLRPRRLRHYQRSLALLEERLSDSPLVRALRDELQSYLAQRPTPAGGR
;
A
#
# COMPACT_ATOMS: atom_id res chain seq x y z
N MET A 1 8.17 -51.59 -28.62
CA MET A 1 7.13 -52.62 -28.47
C MET A 1 6.39 -52.31 -27.18
N HIS A 2 5.09 -52.01 -27.34
CA HIS A 2 3.96 -51.80 -26.41
C HIS A 2 4.25 -51.39 -24.96
N GLU A 3 3.85 -50.20 -24.49
CA GLU A 3 2.47 -49.73 -24.19
C GLU A 3 1.70 -50.64 -23.23
N GLU A 4 1.37 -50.11 -22.04
CA GLU A 4 0.02 -50.22 -21.50
C GLU A 4 -0.24 -49.12 -20.46
N ARG A 5 -1.09 -48.18 -20.86
CA ARG A 5 -1.83 -47.24 -20.00
C ARG A 5 -3.06 -47.97 -19.49
N CYS A 6 -3.37 -47.90 -18.20
CA CYS A 6 -4.68 -48.30 -17.69
C CYS A 6 -5.33 -47.09 -17.01
N ALA A 7 -6.30 -46.50 -17.71
CA ALA A 7 -7.21 -45.48 -17.23
C ALA A 7 -8.43 -46.19 -16.60
N ILE A 8 -8.84 -45.74 -15.41
CA ILE A 8 -10.04 -46.25 -14.74
C ILE A 8 -11.09 -45.13 -14.73
N ALA A 9 -12.24 -45.48 -15.27
CA ALA A 9 -13.37 -44.62 -15.57
C ALA A 9 -14.11 -44.12 -14.32
N GLY A 10 -14.56 -42.86 -14.37
CA GLY A 10 -15.56 -42.32 -13.46
C GLY A 10 -16.99 -42.67 -13.91
N PRO A 11 -17.95 -42.81 -12.99
CA PRO A 11 -19.35 -42.98 -13.35
C PRO A 11 -20.05 -41.64 -13.63
N ALA A 12 -20.94 -41.68 -14.63
CA ALA A 12 -21.79 -40.60 -15.08
C ALA A 12 -23.00 -40.34 -14.16
N LEU A 13 -23.52 -39.12 -14.31
CA LEU A 13 -24.62 -38.43 -13.62
C LEU A 13 -25.95 -39.20 -13.53
N PRO A 14 -26.89 -38.68 -12.71
CA PRO A 14 -28.26 -38.50 -13.17
C PRO A 14 -28.67 -37.03 -13.25
N THR A 15 -29.18 -36.67 -14.42
CA THR A 15 -29.97 -35.48 -14.75
C THR A 15 -31.36 -35.59 -14.10
N MET A 16 -31.85 -34.57 -13.38
CA MET A 16 -33.30 -34.45 -13.16
C MET A 16 -33.77 -33.01 -12.85
N VAL A 17 -34.49 -32.47 -13.84
CA VAL A 17 -35.72 -31.66 -13.75
C VAL A 17 -35.63 -30.18 -13.35
N LEU A 18 -35.79 -29.36 -14.39
CA LEU A 18 -36.40 -28.02 -14.38
C LEU A 18 -37.85 -28.09 -13.88
N LEU A 19 -38.20 -27.28 -12.88
CA LEU A 19 -39.57 -26.85 -12.64
C LEU A 19 -39.66 -25.33 -12.81
N GLY A 20 -40.60 -24.93 -13.65
CA GLY A 20 -40.83 -23.57 -14.10
C GLY A 20 -41.71 -22.73 -13.18
N GLU A 21 -41.64 -21.44 -13.52
CA GLU A 21 -42.39 -20.27 -13.10
C GLU A 21 -43.85 -20.45 -12.64
N ARG A 22 -44.20 -19.71 -11.57
CA ARG A 22 -45.26 -18.67 -11.44
C ARG A 22 -45.43 -18.43 -9.93
N ASP A 23 -45.25 -17.23 -9.39
CA ASP A 23 -46.28 -16.19 -9.38
C ASP A 23 -45.70 -14.77 -9.22
N ARG A 24 -46.23 -13.83 -10.01
CA ARG A 24 -46.20 -12.39 -9.76
C ARG A 24 -47.57 -11.97 -9.27
N VAL A 25 -47.65 -11.17 -8.20
CA VAL A 25 -48.73 -10.18 -7.98
C VAL A 25 -48.13 -8.93 -7.30
N PRO A 26 -48.60 -7.69 -7.62
CA PRO A 26 -47.77 -6.49 -7.60
C PRO A 26 -48.09 -5.49 -6.48
N GLY A 27 -47.15 -4.56 -6.32
CA GLY A 27 -47.40 -3.20 -5.82
C GLY A 27 -47.29 -3.05 -4.31
N GLN A 28 -46.30 -2.28 -3.87
CA GLN A 28 -46.44 -1.20 -2.87
C GLN A 28 -45.21 -0.27 -2.95
N ARG A 29 -45.49 0.90 -3.51
CA ARG A 29 -44.89 2.24 -3.42
C ARG A 29 -43.48 2.40 -2.82
N LYS A 30 -42.65 3.09 -3.62
CA LYS A 30 -41.42 3.78 -3.22
C LYS A 30 -41.71 4.82 -2.13
N ALA A 31 -40.99 4.74 -1.02
CA ALA A 31 -40.77 5.86 -0.12
C ALA A 31 -39.26 6.13 -0.06
N ALA A 32 -38.87 7.28 -0.58
CA ALA A 32 -37.53 7.83 -0.44
C ALA A 32 -37.29 8.19 1.04
N GLY A 33 -36.44 7.42 1.71
CA GLY A 33 -35.95 7.73 3.04
C GLY A 33 -34.50 8.20 2.96
N LYS A 34 -34.25 9.46 3.29
CA LYS A 34 -32.92 10.00 3.59
C LYS A 34 -32.21 9.06 4.57
N ALA A 35 -31.08 8.47 4.17
CA ALA A 35 -30.17 7.83 5.11
C ALA A 35 -29.46 8.93 5.91
N GLU A 36 -30.15 9.35 6.98
CA GLU A 36 -29.69 10.28 7.97
C GLU A 36 -28.51 9.66 8.73
N ARG A 37 -27.47 10.47 8.91
CA ARG A 37 -26.24 10.12 9.62
C ARG A 37 -26.61 9.67 11.03
N ARG A 38 -26.46 8.37 11.32
CA ARG A 38 -26.50 7.89 12.70
C ARG A 38 -25.15 8.16 13.34
N THR A 39 -25.02 9.34 13.94
CA THR A 39 -24.11 9.57 15.07
C THR A 39 -24.59 8.68 16.21
N CYS A 40 -23.85 7.59 16.48
CA CYS A 40 -24.08 6.78 17.66
C CYS A 40 -23.49 7.53 18.86
N ALA A 41 -24.35 8.32 19.52
CA ALA A 41 -24.09 8.85 20.84
C ALA A 41 -24.34 7.75 21.87
N SER A 42 -23.30 7.45 22.65
CA SER A 42 -23.35 7.19 24.09
C SER A 42 -24.47 6.30 24.63
N LEU A 43 -24.24 4.98 24.68
CA LEU A 43 -24.74 4.15 25.77
C LEU A 43 -23.58 3.35 26.36
N TRP A 44 -23.06 3.86 27.47
CA TRP A 44 -22.09 3.17 28.33
C TRP A 44 -22.88 2.38 29.37
N ILE A 45 -22.91 1.06 29.23
CA ILE A 45 -23.19 0.14 30.34
C ILE A 45 -22.18 -1.00 30.23
N GLY A 46 -21.21 -0.99 31.15
CA GLY A 46 -20.52 -2.17 31.69
C GLY A 46 -19.74 -3.07 30.73
N GLY A 47 -18.41 -3.00 30.80
CA GLY A 47 -17.53 -4.14 30.55
C GLY A 47 -16.68 -4.05 29.28
N HIS A 48 -15.41 -3.68 29.46
CA HIS A 48 -14.28 -3.96 28.56
C HIS A 48 -14.50 -3.66 27.07
N SER A 49 -14.73 -2.39 26.72
CA SER A 49 -14.44 -1.90 25.38
C SER A 49 -13.04 -1.29 25.38
N SER A 50 -12.03 -2.13 25.21
CA SER A 50 -10.70 -1.67 24.79
C SER A 50 -10.76 -1.32 23.30
N CYS A 51 -11.56 -0.31 22.94
CA CYS A 51 -11.34 0.42 21.71
C CYS A 51 -10.01 1.15 21.88
N VAL A 52 -8.92 0.54 21.41
CA VAL A 52 -7.65 1.25 21.27
C VAL A 52 -7.93 2.40 20.32
N ALA A 53 -8.04 3.61 20.85
CA ALA A 53 -8.15 4.81 20.03
C ALA A 53 -6.86 4.87 19.20
N PHE A 54 -6.93 4.41 17.95
CA PHE A 54 -5.87 4.61 16.98
C PHE A 54 -5.65 6.12 16.91
N GLY A 55 -4.50 6.57 17.40
CA GLY A 55 -4.13 7.97 17.29
C GLY A 55 -4.24 8.41 15.84
N ASP A 56 -4.64 9.67 15.61
CA ASP A 56 -4.78 10.30 14.30
C ASP A 56 -3.65 9.84 13.37
N TRP A 57 -3.93 8.94 12.43
CA TRP A 57 -2.89 8.39 11.56
C TRP A 57 -2.28 9.49 10.68
N ARG A 58 -2.97 10.63 10.52
CA ARG A 58 -2.40 11.82 9.87
C ARG A 58 -1.19 12.35 10.65
N ARG A 59 -1.11 12.06 11.95
CA ARG A 59 0.01 12.33 12.86
C ARG A 59 0.87 11.10 13.15
N VAL A 60 0.88 10.06 12.30
CA VAL A 60 1.92 9.02 12.37
C VAL A 60 3.27 9.76 12.32
N ARG A 61 3.99 9.81 13.45
CA ARG A 61 5.36 10.29 13.45
C ARG A 61 6.18 9.36 12.55
N PRO A 62 7.09 9.89 11.71
CA PRO A 62 8.00 9.06 10.95
C PRO A 62 8.66 8.04 11.88
N MET A 63 8.65 6.77 11.48
CA MET A 63 9.27 5.73 12.30
C MET A 63 10.78 5.93 12.29
N THR A 64 11.32 6.45 13.40
CA THR A 64 12.74 6.66 13.66
C THR A 64 13.20 5.70 14.76
N GLY A 65 14.00 4.69 14.40
CA GLY A 65 14.45 3.63 15.32
C GLY A 65 13.55 2.39 15.37
N ALA A 66 14.03 1.31 15.99
CA ALA A 66 13.35 0.01 16.06
C ALA A 66 12.13 -0.02 17.01
N SER A 67 11.85 1.07 17.73
CA SER A 67 10.86 1.12 18.80
C SER A 67 9.58 1.84 18.38
N CYS A 68 8.87 1.29 17.40
CA CYS A 68 7.42 1.46 17.26
C CYS A 68 6.89 0.38 16.33
N PHE A 69 7.01 -0.89 16.72
CA PHE A 69 6.30 -1.94 15.99
C PHE A 69 4.80 -1.65 16.10
N PRO A 70 4.08 -1.51 14.98
CA PRO A 70 2.63 -1.43 15.03
C PRO A 70 2.14 -2.72 15.70
N THR A 71 1.51 -2.61 16.88
CA THR A 71 0.80 -3.74 17.49
C THR A 71 -0.47 -3.96 16.67
N PHE A 72 -0.31 -4.51 15.47
CA PHE A 72 -1.42 -4.79 14.58
C PHE A 72 -2.01 -6.16 14.93
N TYR A 73 -3.17 -6.07 15.59
CA TYR A 73 -4.24 -7.03 15.79
C TYR A 73 -3.87 -8.50 16.10
N PRO A 74 -4.16 -8.99 17.33
CA PRO A 74 -4.02 -10.40 17.69
C PRO A 74 -4.99 -11.36 16.97
N GLU A 75 -5.68 -10.94 15.89
CA GLU A 75 -6.68 -11.76 15.19
C GLU A 75 -6.35 -12.08 13.72
N VAL A 76 -5.19 -11.66 13.17
CA VAL A 76 -4.88 -11.86 11.74
C VAL A 76 -3.52 -12.57 11.53
N PRO A 77 -3.50 -13.91 11.36
CA PRO A 77 -2.28 -14.70 11.16
C PRO A 77 -1.41 -14.25 9.96
N ALA A 78 -2.03 -13.72 8.90
CA ALA A 78 -1.34 -13.32 7.66
C ALA A 78 -0.48 -12.06 7.83
N SER A 79 -0.94 -11.07 8.60
CA SER A 79 -0.22 -9.81 8.79
C SER A 79 1.05 -10.02 9.64
N GLN A 80 0.95 -10.82 10.71
CA GLN A 80 2.10 -11.14 11.56
C GLN A 80 3.13 -11.99 10.80
N THR A 81 2.65 -12.95 10.00
CA THR A 81 3.50 -13.74 9.09
C THR A 81 4.17 -12.86 8.02
N ALA A 82 3.45 -11.87 7.47
CA ALA A 82 3.99 -10.92 6.50
C ALA A 82 5.06 -10.00 7.10
N VAL A 83 4.85 -9.48 8.32
CA VAL A 83 5.86 -8.68 9.03
C VAL A 83 7.12 -9.48 9.27
N ASP A 84 6.99 -10.70 9.78
CA ASP A 84 8.14 -11.56 10.03
C ASP A 84 8.89 -11.93 8.74
N TYR A 85 8.15 -12.19 7.67
CA TYR A 85 8.72 -12.46 6.37
C TYR A 85 9.47 -11.24 5.81
N ALA A 86 8.84 -10.07 5.77
CA ALA A 86 9.46 -8.83 5.31
C ALA A 86 10.69 -8.47 6.17
N ARG A 87 10.62 -8.63 7.49
CA ARG A 87 11.73 -8.40 8.41
C ARG A 87 12.93 -9.30 8.09
N ARG A 88 12.70 -10.59 7.83
CA ARG A 88 13.77 -11.52 7.42
C ARG A 88 14.33 -11.16 6.05
N ARG A 89 13.46 -10.87 5.07
CA ARG A 89 13.85 -10.56 3.69
C ARG A 89 14.62 -9.25 3.56
N HIS A 90 14.30 -8.25 4.38
CA HIS A 90 15.02 -6.98 4.43
C HIS A 90 16.09 -6.92 5.54
N ALA A 91 16.47 -8.07 6.12
CA ALA A 91 17.52 -8.10 7.14
C ALA A 91 18.83 -7.53 6.57
N GLY A 92 19.50 -6.68 7.36
CA GLY A 92 20.73 -5.99 6.94
C GLY A 92 20.51 -4.76 6.06
N GLN A 93 19.36 -4.61 5.39
CA GLN A 93 19.09 -3.45 4.55
C GLN A 93 18.91 -2.16 5.38
N ARG A 94 19.33 -1.03 4.81
CA ARG A 94 19.29 0.30 5.43
C ARG A 94 18.68 1.32 4.48
N ARG A 95 18.01 2.31 5.06
CA ARG A 95 17.55 3.53 4.37
C ARG A 95 18.70 4.51 4.15
N ALA A 96 18.44 5.57 3.39
CA ALA A 96 19.42 6.64 3.15
C ALA A 96 19.88 7.34 4.45
N ASP A 97 19.00 7.44 5.44
CA ASP A 97 19.28 8.00 6.78
C ASP A 97 19.97 7.01 7.74
N GLY A 98 20.32 5.80 7.28
CA GLY A 98 20.95 4.77 8.09
C GLY A 98 20.00 3.97 8.99
N SER A 99 18.70 4.28 9.01
CA SER A 99 17.73 3.48 9.77
C SER A 99 17.38 2.14 9.09
N PRO A 100 16.88 1.13 9.82
CA PRO A 100 16.50 -0.16 9.24
C PRO A 100 15.43 -0.03 8.14
N PHE A 101 15.60 -0.72 7.01
CA PHE A 101 14.67 -0.63 5.87
C PHE A 101 13.24 -1.07 6.23
N ILE A 102 13.09 -2.07 7.11
CA ILE A 102 11.78 -2.59 7.57
C ILE A 102 10.82 -1.50 8.08
N LEU A 103 11.34 -0.36 8.55
CA LEU A 103 10.52 0.77 8.98
C LEU A 103 9.65 1.34 7.84
N HIS A 104 10.03 1.17 6.57
CA HIS A 104 9.26 1.66 5.43
C HIS A 104 8.00 0.82 5.18
N PRO A 105 8.11 -0.50 4.99
CA PRO A 105 6.92 -1.35 4.91
C PRO A 105 6.00 -1.23 6.13
N LEU A 106 6.55 -1.08 7.34
CA LEU A 106 5.74 -0.88 8.56
C LEU A 106 4.99 0.46 8.58
N GLU A 107 5.62 1.54 8.09
CA GLU A 107 4.96 2.84 7.96
C GLU A 107 3.83 2.80 6.92
N VAL A 108 4.07 2.15 5.77
CA VAL A 108 3.05 1.91 4.73
C VAL A 108 1.87 1.13 5.30
N ALA A 109 2.13 0.03 6.01
CA ALA A 109 1.11 -0.78 6.66
C ALA A 109 0.26 0.05 7.65
N ARG A 110 0.93 0.91 8.44
CA ARG A 110 0.27 1.78 9.41
C ARG A 110 -0.64 2.81 8.74
N PHE A 111 -0.24 3.38 7.60
CA PHE A 111 -1.08 4.27 6.82
C PHE A 111 -2.34 3.58 6.30
N LEU A 112 -2.17 2.42 5.68
CA LEU A 112 -3.27 1.64 5.11
C LEU A 112 -4.25 1.24 6.21
N ALA A 113 -3.75 0.73 7.32
CA ALA A 113 -4.64 0.30 8.38
C ALA A 113 -5.29 1.48 9.12
N GLY A 114 -4.62 2.64 9.21
CA GLY A 114 -5.18 3.86 9.75
C GLY A 114 -6.38 4.40 8.97
N ILE A 115 -6.49 4.07 7.68
CA ILE A 115 -7.68 4.40 6.85
C ILE A 115 -8.72 3.28 6.82
N GLY A 116 -8.55 2.20 7.61
CA GLY A 116 -9.44 1.05 7.62
C GLY A 116 -9.32 0.16 6.38
N ALA A 117 -8.14 0.12 5.74
CA ALA A 117 -7.91 -0.81 4.63
C ALA A 117 -8.05 -2.27 5.08
N PRO A 118 -8.55 -3.16 4.20
CA PRO A 118 -8.66 -4.58 4.50
C PRO A 118 -7.29 -5.26 4.65
N ASP A 119 -7.26 -6.38 5.38
CA ASP A 119 -6.03 -7.05 5.78
C ASP A 119 -5.13 -7.48 4.63
N HIS A 120 -5.69 -7.91 3.50
CA HIS A 120 -4.88 -8.28 2.33
C HIS A 120 -4.13 -7.07 1.75
N LEU A 121 -4.72 -5.87 1.83
CA LEU A 121 -4.09 -4.65 1.35
C LEU A 121 -3.00 -4.17 2.33
N VAL A 122 -3.25 -4.27 3.64
CA VAL A 122 -2.23 -4.00 4.67
C VAL A 122 -1.06 -4.97 4.53
N SER A 123 -1.34 -6.26 4.32
CA SER A 123 -0.33 -7.29 4.09
C SER A 123 0.47 -7.05 2.80
N ALA A 124 -0.20 -6.66 1.72
CA ALA A 124 0.47 -6.21 0.50
C ALA A 124 1.37 -4.99 0.76
N GLY A 125 0.94 -4.05 1.61
CA GLY A 125 1.76 -2.92 2.06
C GLY A 125 3.03 -3.33 2.80
N ILE A 126 2.96 -4.36 3.63
CA ILE A 126 4.13 -4.92 4.33
C ILE A 126 5.09 -5.61 3.33
N LEU A 127 4.55 -6.20 2.26
CA LEU A 127 5.32 -7.01 1.32
C LEU A 127 5.72 -6.28 0.03
N HIS A 128 5.25 -5.04 -0.19
CA HIS A 128 5.30 -4.41 -1.52
C HIS A 128 6.71 -4.29 -2.13
N ASP A 129 7.74 -4.13 -1.30
CA ASP A 129 9.13 -3.97 -1.72
C ASP A 129 9.93 -5.29 -1.69
N VAL A 130 9.37 -6.43 -1.25
CA VAL A 130 10.14 -7.68 -1.13
C VAL A 130 10.54 -8.23 -2.50
N VAL A 131 9.68 -8.12 -3.51
CA VAL A 131 10.00 -8.55 -4.89
C VAL A 131 11.02 -7.61 -5.53
N GLU A 132 10.94 -6.31 -5.25
CA GLU A 132 11.87 -5.33 -5.82
C GLU A 132 13.27 -5.33 -5.18
N LYS A 133 13.38 -5.66 -3.89
CA LYS A 133 14.60 -5.43 -3.09
C LYS A 133 15.26 -6.70 -2.58
N THR A 134 14.71 -7.87 -2.90
CA THR A 134 15.18 -9.16 -2.38
C THR A 134 15.01 -10.23 -3.44
N GLU A 135 15.52 -11.44 -3.19
CA GLU A 135 15.40 -12.60 -4.10
C GLU A 135 14.00 -13.25 -4.06
N THR A 136 12.98 -12.52 -3.59
CA THR A 136 11.61 -13.04 -3.50
C THR A 136 10.92 -13.00 -4.85
N SER A 137 10.32 -14.12 -5.28
CA SER A 137 9.51 -14.15 -6.50
C SER A 137 8.03 -13.88 -6.23
N ALA A 138 7.30 -13.41 -7.24
CA ALA A 138 5.85 -13.26 -7.15
C ALA A 138 5.13 -14.61 -6.93
N SER A 139 5.64 -15.70 -7.51
CA SER A 139 5.12 -17.07 -7.30
C SER A 139 5.23 -17.47 -5.84
N GLU A 140 6.38 -17.22 -5.21
CA GLU A 140 6.58 -17.50 -3.79
C GLU A 140 5.59 -16.72 -2.91
N LEU A 141 5.28 -15.47 -3.27
CA LEU A 141 4.26 -14.70 -2.56
C LEU A 141 2.86 -15.28 -2.73
N GLY A 142 2.52 -15.76 -3.93
CA GLY A 142 1.24 -16.42 -4.21
C GLY A 142 1.04 -17.67 -3.36
N GLU A 143 2.07 -18.52 -3.30
CA GLU A 143 2.06 -19.75 -2.49
C GLU A 143 1.95 -19.48 -0.98
N ARG A 144 2.61 -18.43 -0.48
CA ARG A 144 2.68 -18.15 0.97
C ARG A 144 1.53 -17.29 1.49
N PHE A 145 1.09 -16.31 0.71
CA PHE A 145 0.16 -15.25 1.14
C PHE A 145 -1.10 -15.16 0.29
N GLY A 146 -1.16 -15.91 -0.82
CA GLY A 146 -2.29 -15.94 -1.73
C GLY A 146 -2.16 -14.99 -2.91
N GLU A 147 -2.79 -15.40 -4.02
CA GLU A 147 -2.71 -14.72 -5.32
C GLU A 147 -3.13 -13.25 -5.28
N ARG A 148 -4.11 -12.88 -4.44
CA ARG A 148 -4.56 -11.48 -4.34
C ARG A 148 -3.45 -10.56 -3.82
N ILE A 149 -2.69 -11.01 -2.83
CA ILE A 149 -1.57 -10.24 -2.27
C ILE A 149 -0.43 -10.18 -3.28
N ALA A 150 -0.09 -11.31 -3.91
CA ALA A 150 0.94 -11.36 -4.95
C ALA A 150 0.62 -10.42 -6.12
N ALA A 151 -0.64 -10.40 -6.57
CA ALA A 151 -1.11 -9.51 -7.64
C ALA A 151 -0.99 -8.03 -7.25
N LEU A 152 -1.34 -7.66 -6.01
CA LEU A 152 -1.19 -6.28 -5.52
C LEU A 152 0.27 -5.86 -5.44
N VAL A 153 1.14 -6.72 -4.92
CA VAL A 153 2.59 -6.47 -4.85
C VAL A 153 3.15 -6.28 -6.26
N ALA A 154 2.87 -7.22 -7.17
CA ALA A 154 3.31 -7.13 -8.56
C ALA A 154 2.79 -5.85 -9.26
N ALA A 155 1.55 -5.43 -8.97
CA ALA A 155 0.96 -4.22 -9.54
C ALA A 155 1.70 -2.94 -9.12
N VAL A 156 2.34 -2.92 -7.95
CA VAL A 156 3.09 -1.76 -7.44
C VAL A 156 4.61 -1.91 -7.60
N SER A 157 5.10 -3.04 -8.12
CA SER A 157 6.52 -3.26 -8.40
C SER A 157 6.95 -2.66 -9.75
N ASP A 158 8.13 -2.02 -9.76
CA ASP A 158 8.83 -1.54 -10.95
C ASP A 158 9.21 -2.71 -11.88
N ASP A 159 9.24 -2.44 -13.19
CA ASP A 159 9.81 -3.35 -14.18
C ASP A 159 11.25 -2.95 -14.51
N ASP A 160 12.21 -3.71 -13.98
CA ASP A 160 13.63 -3.40 -14.12
C ASP A 160 14.18 -3.58 -15.54
N ARG A 161 13.42 -4.24 -16.43
CA ARG A 161 13.74 -4.37 -17.86
C ARG A 161 13.51 -3.08 -18.64
N ILE A 162 12.81 -2.10 -18.06
CA ILE A 162 12.54 -0.82 -18.71
C ILE A 162 13.70 0.15 -18.45
N ASP A 163 14.50 0.41 -19.48
CA ASP A 163 15.59 1.37 -19.41
C ASP A 163 15.10 2.80 -19.18
N GLY A 164 15.80 3.49 -18.27
CA GLY A 164 15.59 4.89 -17.93
C GLY A 164 14.58 5.09 -16.81
N TYR A 165 15.04 5.72 -15.71
CA TYR A 165 14.24 6.02 -14.52
C TYR A 165 12.87 6.66 -14.84
N GLY A 166 12.85 7.67 -15.72
CA GLY A 166 11.63 8.38 -16.09
C GLY A 166 10.61 7.47 -16.80
N ARG A 167 11.07 6.58 -17.69
CA ARG A 167 10.23 5.64 -18.43
C ARG A 167 9.69 4.56 -17.50
N ARG A 168 10.55 3.98 -16.65
CA ARG A 168 10.19 2.97 -15.64
C ARG A 168 9.10 3.49 -14.70
N LYS A 169 9.29 4.68 -14.13
CA LYS A 169 8.29 5.30 -13.24
C LYS A 169 7.00 5.68 -13.96
N ALA A 170 7.06 6.03 -15.25
CA ALA A 170 5.85 6.25 -16.05
C ALA A 170 5.09 4.95 -16.35
N ALA A 171 5.81 3.85 -16.60
CA ALA A 171 5.21 2.53 -16.74
C ALA A 171 4.53 2.07 -15.44
N LEU A 172 5.21 2.22 -14.29
CA LEU A 172 4.63 1.91 -12.98
C LEU A 172 3.33 2.68 -12.74
N ARG A 173 3.30 4.00 -13.00
CA ARG A 173 2.05 4.78 -12.86
C ARG A 173 0.90 4.25 -13.72
N ARG A 174 1.18 3.85 -14.97
CA ARG A 174 0.17 3.23 -15.84
C ARG A 174 -0.26 1.86 -15.33
N GLN A 175 0.67 1.06 -14.83
CA GLN A 175 0.40 -0.27 -14.28
C GLN A 175 -0.53 -0.19 -13.07
N VAL A 176 -0.19 0.64 -12.08
CA VAL A 176 -1.00 0.85 -10.87
C VAL A 176 -2.40 1.38 -11.25
N ALA A 177 -2.48 2.33 -12.17
CA ALA A 177 -3.77 2.87 -12.62
C ALA A 177 -4.67 1.80 -13.27
N ARG A 178 -4.09 0.84 -14.00
CA ARG A 178 -4.82 -0.30 -14.60
C ARG A 178 -5.23 -1.34 -13.57
N ALA A 179 -4.42 -1.54 -12.54
CA ALA A 179 -4.68 -2.53 -11.48
C ALA A 179 -5.84 -2.14 -10.55
N GLY A 180 -6.17 -0.84 -10.46
CA GLY A 180 -7.37 -0.35 -9.81
C GLY A 180 -7.14 0.30 -8.45
N GLU A 181 -8.23 0.52 -7.72
CA GLU A 181 -8.27 1.35 -6.51
C GLU A 181 -7.40 0.84 -5.36
N GLU A 182 -7.37 -0.48 -5.13
CA GLU A 182 -6.52 -1.07 -4.08
C GLU A 182 -5.04 -0.83 -4.37
N ALA A 183 -4.59 -1.04 -5.61
CA ALA A 183 -3.22 -0.77 -6.02
C ALA A 183 -2.87 0.73 -5.94
N LEU A 184 -3.79 1.62 -6.34
CA LEU A 184 -3.62 3.07 -6.20
C LEU A 184 -3.52 3.50 -4.73
N THR A 185 -4.30 2.88 -3.84
CA THR A 185 -4.28 3.16 -2.40
C THR A 185 -2.95 2.72 -1.78
N LEU A 186 -2.46 1.52 -2.11
CA LEU A 186 -1.13 1.05 -1.72
C LEU A 186 -0.04 1.98 -2.26
N PHE A 187 -0.11 2.35 -3.53
CA PHE A 187 0.83 3.26 -4.17
C PHE A 187 0.84 4.64 -3.50
N ALA A 188 -0.31 5.17 -3.07
CA ALA A 188 -0.38 6.42 -2.33
C ALA A 188 0.32 6.33 -0.96
N ALA A 189 0.07 5.25 -0.21
CA ALA A 189 0.73 5.00 1.08
C ALA A 189 2.26 4.87 0.93
N ASP A 190 2.71 4.17 -0.12
CA ASP A 190 4.12 4.07 -0.49
C ASP A 190 4.73 5.46 -0.75
N LYS A 191 4.11 6.28 -1.61
CA LYS A 191 4.64 7.62 -1.93
C LYS A 191 4.67 8.54 -0.71
N LEU A 192 3.69 8.43 0.19
CA LEU A 192 3.70 9.20 1.43
C LEU A 192 4.90 8.83 2.31
N SER A 193 5.17 7.53 2.51
CA SER A 193 6.32 7.08 3.30
C SER A 193 7.65 7.48 2.63
N LYS A 194 7.79 7.26 1.31
CA LYS A 194 9.01 7.62 0.55
C LYS A 194 9.26 9.13 0.48
N LEU A 195 8.22 9.96 0.57
CA LEU A 195 8.36 11.42 0.64
C LEU A 195 8.81 11.88 2.03
N ARG A 196 8.29 11.30 3.11
CA ARG A 196 8.75 11.56 4.48
C ARG A 196 10.21 11.16 4.68
N GLU A 197 10.62 10.05 4.07
CA GLU A 197 12.03 9.64 4.03
C GLU A 197 12.91 10.65 3.28
N LEU A 198 12.44 11.15 2.13
CA LEU A 198 13.15 12.20 1.38
C LEU A 198 13.33 13.49 2.21
N GLY A 199 12.34 13.86 3.02
CA GLY A 199 12.44 14.96 3.97
C GLY A 199 13.55 14.76 5.01
N ARG A 200 13.61 13.57 5.61
CA ARG A 200 14.65 13.19 6.59
C ARG A 200 16.05 13.17 5.98
N GLU A 201 16.19 12.55 4.80
CA GLU A 201 17.45 12.54 4.04
C GLU A 201 17.95 13.96 3.79
N THR A 202 17.05 14.87 3.40
CA THR A 202 17.38 16.28 3.19
C THR A 202 17.83 16.96 4.49
N ALA A 203 17.14 16.70 5.61
CA ALA A 203 17.51 17.26 6.92
C ALA A 203 18.88 16.76 7.41
N VAL A 204 19.16 15.46 7.28
CA VAL A 204 20.45 14.85 7.65
C VAL A 204 21.60 15.42 6.81
N ASP A 205 21.39 15.58 5.49
CA ASP A 205 22.38 16.21 4.62
C ASP A 205 22.71 17.64 5.07
N HIS A 206 21.68 18.42 5.42
CA HIS A 206 21.85 19.78 5.91
C HIS A 206 22.61 19.83 7.24
N GLU A 207 22.25 18.97 8.19
CA GLU A 207 22.91 18.86 9.50
C GLU A 207 24.39 18.45 9.36
N GLN A 208 24.68 17.50 8.48
CA GLN A 208 26.02 16.96 8.28
C GLN A 208 26.84 17.72 7.22
N LEU A 209 26.33 18.86 6.73
CA LEU A 209 26.96 19.66 5.67
C LEU A 209 27.35 18.84 4.43
N ARG A 210 26.57 17.79 4.11
CA ARG A 210 26.81 16.92 2.96
C ARG A 210 26.36 17.63 1.69
N THR A 211 27.32 17.93 0.82
CA THR A 211 27.04 18.48 -0.50
C THR A 211 27.14 17.39 -1.56
N HIS A 212 26.01 17.07 -2.19
CA HIS A 212 25.98 16.21 -3.35
C HIS A 212 26.28 17.02 -4.61
N SER A 213 27.06 16.45 -5.54
CA SER A 213 27.16 17.00 -6.89
C SER A 213 25.77 17.06 -7.53
N PRO A 214 25.43 18.11 -8.31
CA PRO A 214 24.14 18.18 -9.00
C PRO A 214 23.80 16.97 -9.89
N ARG A 215 24.83 16.25 -10.34
CA ARG A 215 24.67 15.02 -11.14
C ARG A 215 24.25 13.81 -10.29
N ASP A 216 24.73 13.76 -9.05
CA ASP A 216 24.52 12.65 -8.12
C ASP A 216 23.26 12.84 -7.27
N ASP A 217 22.76 14.09 -7.17
CA ASP A 217 21.52 14.40 -6.50
C ASP A 217 20.30 13.84 -7.27
N LEU A 218 19.78 12.71 -6.78
CA LEU A 218 18.59 12.06 -7.34
C LEU A 218 17.27 12.72 -6.88
N ARG A 219 17.30 13.63 -5.90
CA ARG A 219 16.10 14.24 -5.29
C ARG A 219 15.22 14.97 -6.30
N PRO A 220 15.75 15.76 -7.28
CA PRO A 220 14.91 16.37 -8.31
C PRO A 220 14.15 15.35 -9.17
N ARG A 221 14.76 14.20 -9.46
CA ARG A 221 14.10 13.12 -10.25
C ARG A 221 12.99 12.45 -9.43
N ARG A 222 13.25 12.15 -8.15
CA ARG A 222 12.27 11.60 -7.21
C ARG A 222 11.10 12.56 -7.00
N LEU A 223 11.38 13.85 -6.81
CA LEU A 223 10.35 14.87 -6.62
C LEU A 223 9.42 15.00 -7.83
N ARG A 224 9.98 15.04 -9.05
CA ARG A 224 9.16 15.02 -10.28
C ARG A 224 8.30 13.76 -10.37
N HIS A 225 8.82 12.62 -9.93
CA HIS A 225 8.03 11.39 -9.88
C HIS A 225 6.87 11.53 -8.87
N TYR A 226 7.12 12.04 -7.67
CA TYR A 226 6.09 12.23 -6.65
C TYR A 226 5.00 13.21 -7.07
N GLN A 227 5.37 14.34 -7.70
CA GLN A 227 4.40 15.30 -8.26
C GLN A 227 3.49 14.66 -9.32
N ARG A 228 4.06 13.86 -10.24
CA ARG A 228 3.28 13.15 -11.27
C ARG A 228 2.44 12.01 -10.69
N SER A 229 2.91 11.36 -9.64
CA SER A 229 2.15 10.35 -8.91
C SER A 229 0.98 10.97 -8.17
N LEU A 230 1.17 12.13 -7.52
CA LEU A 230 0.11 12.88 -6.87
C LEU A 230 -0.97 13.29 -7.88
N ALA A 231 -0.60 13.84 -9.03
CA ALA A 231 -1.57 14.20 -10.07
C ALA A 231 -2.46 13.01 -10.51
N LEU A 232 -1.85 11.84 -10.73
CA LEU A 232 -2.61 10.61 -11.01
C LEU A 232 -3.53 10.23 -9.84
N LEU A 233 -3.03 10.30 -8.62
CA LEU A 233 -3.79 9.91 -7.43
C LEU A 233 -4.94 10.88 -7.14
N GLU A 234 -4.79 12.17 -7.40
CA GLU A 234 -5.85 13.17 -7.28
C GLU A 234 -6.98 12.95 -8.29
N GLU A 235 -6.63 12.55 -9.52
CA GLU A 235 -7.60 12.20 -10.56
C GLU A 235 -8.39 10.94 -10.21
N ARG A 236 -7.74 9.93 -9.62
CA ARG A 236 -8.32 8.59 -9.42
C ARG A 236 -8.89 8.36 -8.02
N LEU A 237 -8.40 9.06 -7.01
CA LEU A 237 -8.73 8.91 -5.59
C LEU A 237 -8.94 10.28 -4.90
N SER A 238 -9.77 11.14 -5.48
CA SER A 238 -9.96 12.53 -5.04
C SER A 238 -10.30 12.69 -3.55
N ASP A 239 -11.10 11.77 -2.99
CA ASP A 239 -11.56 11.82 -1.60
C ASP A 239 -10.67 11.06 -0.63
N SER A 240 -9.61 10.41 -1.13
CA SER A 240 -8.70 9.63 -0.31
C SER A 240 -7.92 10.52 0.66
N PRO A 241 -7.93 10.19 1.95
CA PRO A 241 -7.18 10.97 2.92
C PRO A 241 -5.66 10.74 2.78
N LEU A 242 -5.19 9.63 2.19
CA LEU A 242 -3.78 9.42 1.87
C LEU A 242 -3.30 10.41 0.80
N VAL A 243 -4.15 10.67 -0.19
CA VAL A 243 -3.84 11.63 -1.26
C VAL A 243 -3.75 13.04 -0.71
N ARG A 244 -4.67 13.42 0.20
CA ARG A 244 -4.56 14.68 0.95
C ARG A 244 -3.26 14.76 1.75
N ALA A 245 -2.94 13.74 2.53
CA ALA A 245 -1.71 13.70 3.32
C ALA A 245 -0.45 13.80 2.44
N LEU A 246 -0.42 13.11 1.29
CA LEU A 246 0.68 13.19 0.33
C LEU A 246 0.83 14.60 -0.25
N ARG A 247 -0.27 15.28 -0.57
CA ARG A 247 -0.26 16.68 -1.02
C ARG A 247 0.33 17.60 0.04
N ASP A 248 -0.16 17.50 1.27
CA ASP A 248 0.24 18.38 2.38
C ASP A 248 1.73 18.18 2.72
N GLU A 249 2.20 16.93 2.74
CA GLU A 249 3.61 16.59 2.94
C GLU A 249 4.48 17.12 1.78
N LEU A 250 4.00 17.05 0.55
CA LEU A 250 4.75 17.53 -0.63
C LEU A 250 4.86 19.05 -0.63
N GLN A 251 3.78 19.75 -0.28
CA GLN A 251 3.79 21.20 -0.10
C GLN A 251 4.75 21.61 1.02
N SER A 252 4.70 20.91 2.16
CA SER A 252 5.60 21.14 3.30
C SER A 252 7.07 20.94 2.90
N TYR A 253 7.38 19.85 2.20
CA TYR A 253 8.73 19.58 1.69
C TYR A 253 9.20 20.70 0.76
N LEU A 254 8.36 21.14 -0.18
CA LEU A 254 8.71 22.22 -1.12
C LEU A 254 8.95 23.56 -0.41
N ALA A 255 8.16 23.88 0.61
CA ALA A 255 8.29 25.13 1.37
C ALA A 255 9.55 25.21 2.22
N GLN A 256 10.07 24.06 2.67
CA GLN A 256 11.28 23.97 3.50
C GLN A 256 12.58 23.94 2.68
N ARG A 257 12.51 23.83 1.35
CA ARG A 257 13.72 23.80 0.52
C ARG A 257 14.38 25.18 0.53
N PRO A 258 15.69 25.26 0.80
CA PRO A 258 16.40 26.52 0.60
C PRO A 258 16.25 26.93 -0.86
N THR A 259 15.77 28.15 -1.10
CA THR A 259 15.79 28.74 -2.43
C THR A 259 17.22 28.70 -2.94
N PRO A 260 17.51 28.18 -4.15
CA PRO A 260 18.84 28.31 -4.71
C PRO A 260 19.18 29.79 -4.70
N ALA A 261 20.31 30.14 -4.06
CA ALA A 261 20.80 31.50 -4.07
C ALA A 261 20.83 31.95 -5.53
N GLY A 262 20.04 32.99 -5.86
CA GLY A 262 19.90 33.46 -7.23
C GLY A 262 21.29 33.73 -7.79
N GLY A 263 21.67 32.98 -8.82
CA GLY A 263 22.85 33.28 -9.61
C GLY A 263 22.66 34.67 -10.21
N ARG A 264 23.44 35.63 -9.72
CA ARG A 264 23.76 36.85 -10.45
C ARG A 264 24.94 36.58 -11.35
#